data_AF-A0A5J5UAZ0-F1
#
_entry.id   AF-A0A5J5UAZ0-F1
#
_cell.length_a   1.000
_cell.length_b   1.000
_cell.length_c   1.000
_cell.angle_alpha   90.00
_cell.angle_beta   90.00
_cell.angle_gamma   90.00
#
_symmetry.space_group_name_H-M   'P 1'
#
loop_
_entity.id
_entity.type
_entity.pdbx_description
1 polymer ?
#
loop_
_entity_poly.entity_id
_entity_poly.type
_entity_poly.pdbx_seq_one_letter_code
_entity_poly.pdbx_strand_id
1 'polypeptide(L)'
;MFFTFVCLILHQFSYKSNTHSLVHPQHDFERKTLLQALRKASMADRIVILTVVNGNWAKPASILDLFLESFQIGEGTKRLLNHLLIIAEDSQAFQYCNSKHPHCFQLKNFPKIQPRTPRNLMLSPSRVILLTQIVELGYHVAFTNADVMWLRNPLSKLVPDIELSIACELYLMDAETYGISGDGGFFHLKTNERTYQFMKNLNLKRVLYLDSEHQSLCKVSGNNGFIDLIRIKVSYFSEVNFGRLSAM
;
A
#
# COMPACT_ATOMS: atom_id res chain seq x y z
N MET A 1 31.50 44.29 36.28
CA MET A 1 30.59 43.16 36.57
C MET A 1 29.19 43.59 36.16
N PHE A 2 28.82 43.34 34.91
CA PHE A 2 27.57 43.81 34.31
C PHE A 2 26.43 42.84 34.66
N PHE A 3 25.45 43.31 35.41
CA PHE A 3 24.16 42.64 35.59
C PHE A 3 23.18 43.23 34.56
N THR A 4 22.86 42.47 33.52
CA THR A 4 21.73 42.76 32.63
C THR A 4 20.46 42.12 33.21
N PHE A 5 19.52 42.97 33.60
CA PHE A 5 18.18 42.60 34.03
C PHE A 5 17.40 41.97 32.86
N VAL A 6 16.85 40.78 33.09
CA VAL A 6 15.87 40.12 32.23
C VAL A 6 14.54 40.87 32.31
N CYS A 7 14.08 41.43 31.18
CA CYS A 7 12.74 42.00 31.06
C CYS A 7 11.86 41.07 30.22
N LEU A 8 10.95 40.37 30.89
CA LEU A 8 9.87 39.57 30.29
C LEU A 8 8.83 40.51 29.68
N ILE A 9 8.85 40.68 28.35
CA ILE A 9 7.71 41.22 27.61
C ILE A 9 6.97 40.04 26.98
N LEU A 10 5.89 39.63 27.65
CA LEU A 10 4.83 38.79 27.09
C LEU A 10 4.07 39.59 26.03
N HIS A 11 4.58 39.62 24.80
CA HIS A 11 3.73 39.97 23.66
C HIS A 11 2.85 38.76 23.35
N GLN A 12 1.57 38.88 23.70
CA GLN A 12 0.51 38.01 23.23
C GLN A 12 0.46 38.06 21.69
N PHE A 13 1.15 37.13 21.03
CA PHE A 13 0.88 36.81 19.64
C PHE A 13 -0.45 36.06 19.58
N SER A 14 -1.53 36.83 19.39
CA SER A 14 -2.81 36.30 18.94
C SER A 14 -2.62 35.73 17.53
N TYR A 15 -2.30 34.45 17.45
CA TYR A 15 -2.24 33.72 16.20
C TYR A 15 -3.66 33.39 15.77
N LYS A 16 -4.31 34.32 15.06
CA LYS A 16 -5.51 34.03 14.27
C LYS A 16 -5.11 33.02 13.19
N SER A 17 -5.39 31.75 13.43
CA SER A 17 -5.29 30.68 12.45
C SER A 17 -6.33 30.87 11.35
N ASN A 18 -6.00 31.70 10.36
CA ASN A 18 -6.65 31.65 9.05
C ASN A 18 -6.05 30.48 8.28
N THR A 19 -6.58 29.28 8.51
CA THR A 19 -6.28 28.09 7.70
C THR A 19 -7.03 28.16 6.37
N HIS A 20 -6.66 29.11 5.51
CA HIS A 20 -6.79 28.88 4.07
C HIS A 20 -5.61 28.00 3.66
N SER A 21 -5.81 26.69 3.79
CA SER A 21 -4.89 25.70 3.25
C SER A 21 -4.79 25.93 1.74
N LEU A 22 -3.60 26.30 1.27
CA LEU A 22 -3.25 26.36 -0.15
C LEU A 22 -3.15 24.92 -0.69
N VAL A 23 -4.29 24.22 -0.74
CA VAL A 23 -4.38 22.93 -1.43
C VAL A 23 -4.51 23.24 -2.91
N HIS A 24 -3.52 22.84 -3.70
CA HIS A 24 -3.51 23.01 -5.15
C HIS A 24 -4.78 22.37 -5.75
N PRO A 25 -5.59 23.08 -6.58
CA PRO A 25 -6.86 22.57 -7.13
C PRO A 25 -6.78 21.19 -7.78
N GLN A 26 -5.64 20.86 -8.38
CA GLN A 26 -5.40 19.57 -9.03
C GLN A 26 -5.31 18.41 -8.02
N HIS A 27 -4.71 18.64 -6.86
CA HIS A 27 -4.60 17.64 -5.79
C HIS A 27 -5.98 17.33 -5.16
N ASP A 28 -6.83 18.35 -5.01
CA ASP A 28 -8.21 18.16 -4.52
C ASP A 28 -9.05 17.35 -5.52
N PHE A 29 -8.91 17.63 -6.82
CA PHE A 29 -9.58 16.86 -7.87
C PHE A 29 -9.16 15.38 -7.90
N GLU A 30 -7.85 15.11 -7.83
CA GLU A 30 -7.34 13.73 -7.78
C GLU A 30 -7.80 12.99 -6.53
N ARG A 31 -7.78 13.66 -5.36
CA ARG A 31 -8.29 13.07 -4.12
C ARG A 31 -9.78 12.72 -4.23
N LYS A 32 -10.59 13.61 -4.82
CA LYS A 32 -12.03 13.37 -5.04
C LYS A 32 -12.29 12.21 -5.99
N THR A 33 -11.53 12.12 -7.09
CA THR A 33 -11.68 11.02 -8.07
C THR A 33 -11.21 9.69 -7.50
N LEU A 34 -10.11 9.67 -6.73
CA LEU A 34 -9.67 8.48 -5.99
C LEU A 34 -10.74 8.02 -4.98
N LEU A 35 -11.31 8.95 -4.21
CA LEU A 35 -12.38 8.64 -3.26
C LEU A 35 -13.61 8.03 -3.96
N GLN A 36 -13.97 8.52 -5.15
CA GLN A 36 -15.06 7.94 -5.94
C GLN A 36 -14.74 6.51 -6.41
N ALA A 37 -13.50 6.27 -6.87
CA ALA A 37 -13.06 4.93 -7.28
C ALA A 37 -13.09 3.95 -6.10
N LEU A 38 -12.58 4.37 -4.93
CA LEU A 38 -12.62 3.58 -3.69
C LEU A 38 -14.05 3.24 -3.27
N ARG A 39 -14.98 4.21 -3.30
CA ARG A 39 -16.39 3.97 -2.96
C ARG A 39 -17.06 2.93 -3.85
N LYS A 40 -16.69 2.88 -5.13
CA LYS A 40 -17.25 1.92 -6.10
C LYS A 40 -16.69 0.51 -5.91
N ALA A 41 -15.44 0.39 -5.47
CA ALA A 41 -14.72 -0.87 -5.35
C ALA A 41 -14.61 -1.39 -3.90
N SER A 42 -15.09 -0.67 -2.89
CA SER A 42 -14.96 -1.12 -1.50
C SER A 42 -16.04 -2.11 -1.09
N MET A 43 -15.68 -3.06 -0.23
CA MET A 43 -16.59 -3.90 0.53
C MET A 43 -17.39 -3.09 1.58
N ALA A 44 -18.39 -3.72 2.20
CA ALA A 44 -19.23 -3.06 3.22
C ALA A 44 -18.44 -2.55 4.44
N ASP A 45 -17.35 -3.24 4.79
CA ASP A 45 -16.40 -2.90 5.85
C ASP A 45 -15.25 -2.00 5.36
N ARG A 46 -15.37 -1.42 4.16
CA ARG A 46 -14.38 -0.53 3.52
C ARG A 46 -13.05 -1.19 3.13
N ILE A 47 -12.98 -2.52 3.07
CA ILE A 47 -11.85 -3.20 2.43
C ILE A 47 -11.90 -2.96 0.92
N VAL A 48 -10.79 -2.53 0.33
CA VAL A 48 -10.57 -2.52 -1.12
C VAL A 48 -9.42 -3.46 -1.45
N ILE A 49 -9.62 -4.32 -2.46
CA ILE A 49 -8.52 -5.13 -3.01
C ILE A 49 -7.80 -4.26 -4.02
N LEU A 50 -6.49 -4.07 -3.84
CA LEU A 50 -5.71 -3.12 -4.61
C LEU A 50 -4.61 -3.86 -5.38
N THR A 51 -4.48 -3.58 -6.68
CA THR A 51 -3.30 -3.98 -7.46
C THR A 51 -2.82 -2.81 -8.31
N VAL A 52 -1.53 -2.83 -8.67
CA VAL A 52 -0.88 -1.75 -9.43
C VAL A 52 -0.18 -2.36 -10.63
N VAL A 53 -0.45 -1.83 -11.82
CA VAL A 53 0.07 -2.32 -13.11
C VAL A 53 0.54 -1.18 -14.00
N ASN A 54 1.56 -1.46 -14.82
CA ASN A 54 2.00 -0.60 -15.92
C ASN A 54 1.71 -1.26 -17.28
N GLY A 55 2.05 -0.59 -18.36
CA GLY A 55 1.74 -1.02 -19.73
C GLY A 55 2.39 -2.34 -20.13
N ASN A 56 3.48 -2.77 -19.47
CA ASN A 56 4.07 -4.09 -19.70
C ASN A 56 3.22 -5.21 -19.09
N TRP A 57 2.54 -4.91 -17.99
CA TRP A 57 1.73 -5.85 -17.21
C TRP A 57 0.26 -5.84 -17.60
N ALA A 58 -0.20 -4.77 -18.26
CA ALA A 58 -1.58 -4.56 -18.71
C ALA A 58 -1.63 -4.37 -20.24
N LYS A 59 -1.57 -5.49 -20.97
CA LYS A 59 -1.69 -5.57 -22.44
C LYS A 59 -2.25 -6.95 -22.84
N PRO A 60 -2.70 -7.19 -24.09
CA PRO A 60 -3.22 -8.50 -24.49
C PRO A 60 -2.28 -9.65 -24.11
N ALA A 61 -2.84 -10.70 -23.49
CA ALA A 61 -2.10 -11.89 -23.04
C ALA A 61 -0.97 -11.59 -22.05
N SER A 62 -1.15 -10.60 -21.18
CA SER A 62 -0.19 -10.23 -20.13
C SER A 62 -0.55 -10.81 -18.77
N ILE A 63 0.28 -10.49 -17.77
CA ILE A 63 0.07 -10.87 -16.37
C ILE A 63 -1.30 -10.41 -15.85
N LEU A 64 -1.80 -9.23 -16.24
CA LEU A 64 -3.12 -8.77 -15.82
C LEU A 64 -4.25 -9.71 -16.30
N ASP A 65 -4.17 -10.26 -17.51
CA ASP A 65 -5.18 -11.23 -17.99
C ASP A 65 -5.17 -12.48 -17.11
N LEU A 66 -3.99 -13.04 -16.81
CA LEU A 66 -3.85 -14.20 -15.94
C LEU A 66 -4.31 -13.92 -14.51
N PHE A 67 -3.98 -12.74 -13.99
CA PHE A 67 -4.41 -12.27 -12.68
C PHE A 67 -5.93 -12.25 -12.57
N LEU A 68 -6.62 -11.62 -13.52
CA LEU A 68 -8.08 -11.54 -13.55
C LEU A 68 -8.72 -12.93 -13.74
N GLU A 69 -8.15 -13.76 -14.61
CA GLU A 69 -8.61 -15.14 -14.81
C GLU A 69 -8.50 -15.96 -13.51
N SER A 70 -7.44 -15.77 -12.72
CA SER A 70 -7.27 -16.47 -11.45
C SER A 70 -8.44 -16.24 -10.49
N PHE A 71 -9.00 -15.01 -10.47
CA PHE A 71 -10.21 -14.73 -9.69
C PHE A 71 -11.45 -15.39 -10.29
N GLN A 72 -11.54 -15.53 -11.61
CA GLN A 72 -12.70 -16.15 -12.27
C GLN A 72 -12.78 -17.65 -11.97
N ILE A 73 -11.64 -18.34 -12.00
CA ILE A 73 -11.55 -19.79 -11.82
C ILE A 73 -11.35 -20.21 -10.36
N GLY A 74 -10.90 -19.28 -9.50
CA GLY A 74 -10.61 -19.57 -8.10
C GLY A 74 -11.85 -19.83 -7.25
N GLU A 75 -11.66 -20.65 -6.22
CA GLU A 75 -12.72 -21.04 -5.30
C GLU A 75 -13.15 -19.86 -4.42
N GLY A 76 -14.36 -19.35 -4.64
CA GLY A 76 -14.93 -18.25 -3.86
C GLY A 76 -14.28 -16.88 -4.12
N THR A 77 -13.46 -16.73 -5.16
CA THR A 77 -12.74 -15.49 -5.48
C THR A 77 -13.43 -14.64 -6.54
N LYS A 78 -14.27 -15.20 -7.42
CA LYS A 78 -14.95 -14.46 -8.50
C LYS A 78 -15.68 -13.20 -8.03
N ARG A 79 -16.40 -13.29 -6.90
CA ARG A 79 -17.12 -12.14 -6.31
C ARG A 79 -16.20 -11.01 -5.86
N LEU A 80 -14.93 -11.30 -5.58
CA LEU A 80 -13.95 -10.33 -5.13
C LEU A 80 -13.51 -9.38 -6.24
N LEU A 81 -13.76 -9.72 -7.52
CA LEU A 81 -13.56 -8.80 -8.64
C LEU A 81 -14.41 -7.53 -8.52
N ASN A 82 -15.61 -7.61 -7.92
CA ASN A 82 -16.42 -6.43 -7.63
C ASN A 82 -15.73 -5.48 -6.63
N HIS A 83 -14.70 -5.95 -5.93
CA HIS A 83 -13.97 -5.20 -4.92
C HIS A 83 -12.50 -4.95 -5.27
N LEU A 84 -12.11 -5.32 -6.49
CA LEU A 84 -10.77 -5.09 -7.01
C LEU A 84 -10.70 -3.70 -7.64
N LEU A 85 -9.78 -2.87 -7.17
CA LEU A 85 -9.38 -1.61 -7.79
C LEU A 85 -8.00 -1.79 -8.41
N ILE A 86 -7.92 -1.62 -9.73
CA ILE A 86 -6.67 -1.69 -10.48
C ILE A 86 -6.15 -0.28 -10.70
N ILE A 87 -4.94 -0.03 -10.22
CA ILE A 87 -4.23 1.23 -10.39
C ILE A 87 -3.30 1.12 -11.58
N ALA A 88 -3.50 1.98 -12.57
CA ALA A 88 -2.70 2.04 -13.78
C ALA A 88 -1.65 3.15 -13.68
N GLU A 89 -0.37 2.79 -13.80
CA GLU A 89 0.76 3.73 -13.73
C GLU A 89 0.95 4.58 -15.01
N ASP A 90 0.32 4.16 -16.11
CA ASP A 90 0.37 4.84 -17.40
C ASP A 90 -0.96 4.71 -18.17
N SER A 91 -1.09 5.48 -19.26
CA SER A 91 -2.31 5.54 -20.07
C SER A 91 -2.60 4.25 -20.81
N GLN A 92 -1.57 3.50 -21.24
CA GLN A 92 -1.74 2.23 -21.92
C GLN A 92 -2.35 1.21 -20.96
N ALA A 93 -1.78 1.10 -19.76
CA ALA A 93 -2.31 0.26 -18.69
C ALA A 93 -3.75 0.63 -18.33
N PHE A 94 -4.06 1.93 -18.26
CA PHE A 94 -5.39 2.40 -17.90
C PHE A 94 -6.44 2.06 -18.96
N GLN A 95 -6.13 2.30 -20.24
CA GLN A 95 -7.02 1.94 -21.35
C GLN A 95 -7.28 0.44 -21.39
N TYR A 96 -6.22 -0.36 -21.26
CA TYR A 96 -6.34 -1.81 -21.27
C TYR A 96 -7.14 -2.31 -20.06
N CYS A 97 -6.88 -1.78 -18.87
CA CYS A 97 -7.65 -2.09 -17.66
C CYS A 97 -9.15 -1.85 -17.89
N ASN A 98 -9.54 -0.68 -18.40
CA ASN A 98 -10.95 -0.35 -18.63
C ASN A 98 -11.64 -1.28 -19.65
N SER A 99 -10.86 -1.89 -20.56
CA SER A 99 -11.40 -2.89 -21.49
C SER A 99 -11.67 -4.26 -20.84
N LYS A 100 -11.09 -4.52 -19.65
CA LYS A 100 -11.15 -5.81 -18.95
C LYS A 100 -11.89 -5.77 -17.63
N HIS A 101 -11.92 -4.61 -16.96
CA HIS A 101 -12.34 -4.49 -15.57
C HIS A 101 -13.06 -3.14 -15.32
N PRO A 102 -14.17 -3.11 -14.56
CA PRO A 102 -14.94 -1.87 -14.35
C PRO A 102 -14.33 -0.88 -13.35
N HIS A 103 -13.32 -1.30 -12.56
CA HIS A 103 -12.76 -0.48 -11.49
C HIS A 103 -11.27 -0.21 -11.73
N CYS A 104 -11.00 0.77 -12.58
CA CYS A 104 -9.65 1.21 -12.93
C CYS A 104 -9.44 2.65 -12.49
N PHE A 105 -8.23 2.98 -12.04
CA PHE A 105 -7.83 4.35 -11.69
C PHE A 105 -6.44 4.66 -12.24
N GLN A 106 -6.28 5.79 -12.92
CA GLN A 106 -5.00 6.19 -13.49
C GLN A 106 -4.19 7.07 -12.54
N LEU A 107 -2.94 6.69 -12.32
CA LEU A 107 -1.99 7.38 -11.47
C LEU A 107 -1.26 8.51 -12.24
N LYS A 108 -1.92 9.66 -12.43
CA LYS A 108 -1.43 10.71 -13.35
C LYS A 108 -0.28 11.58 -12.80
N ASN A 109 -0.36 12.00 -11.54
CA ASN A 109 0.57 12.99 -10.97
C ASN A 109 1.54 12.43 -9.93
N PHE A 110 1.73 11.11 -9.90
CA PHE A 110 2.66 10.52 -8.95
C PHE A 110 4.08 10.74 -9.46
N PRO A 111 5.03 11.14 -8.60
CA PRO A 111 6.39 11.33 -9.02
C PRO A 111 6.87 9.99 -9.59
N LYS A 112 7.18 9.97 -10.89
CA LYS A 112 7.78 8.83 -11.58
C LYS A 112 9.23 8.72 -11.14
N ILE A 113 9.42 8.36 -9.89
CA ILE A 113 10.73 8.05 -9.35
C ILE A 113 11.06 6.68 -9.93
N GLN A 114 11.96 6.66 -10.91
CA GLN A 114 12.40 5.41 -11.51
C GLN A 114 13.05 4.57 -10.42
N PRO A 115 12.50 3.39 -10.09
CA PRO A 115 13.16 2.49 -9.15
C PRO A 115 14.52 2.12 -9.74
N ARG A 116 15.60 2.33 -8.99
CA ARG A 116 16.95 1.93 -9.43
C ARG A 116 17.10 0.41 -9.57
N THR A 117 16.16 -0.36 -9.03
CA THR A 117 16.09 -1.82 -9.13
C THR A 117 14.76 -2.27 -9.73
N PRO A 118 14.74 -3.22 -10.69
CA PRO A 118 13.52 -3.69 -11.36
C PRO A 118 12.59 -4.56 -10.50
N ARG A 119 12.80 -4.62 -9.18
CA ARG A 119 12.01 -5.49 -8.28
C ARG A 119 10.64 -4.85 -8.05
N ASN A 120 9.57 -5.64 -8.20
CA ASN A 120 8.19 -5.26 -7.87
C ASN A 120 7.99 -5.13 -6.35
N LEU A 121 8.58 -4.09 -5.76
CA LEU A 121 8.46 -3.83 -4.34
C LEU A 121 7.05 -3.33 -4.01
N MET A 122 6.47 -3.87 -2.94
CA MET A 122 5.15 -3.44 -2.48
C MET A 122 5.16 -1.97 -2.02
N LEU A 123 6.32 -1.46 -1.60
CA LEU A 123 6.54 -0.12 -1.07
C LEU A 123 7.31 0.83 -2.01
N SER A 124 7.10 0.73 -3.33
CA SER A 124 7.66 1.75 -4.23
C SER A 124 7.17 3.17 -3.85
N PRO A 125 7.95 4.24 -4.14
CA PRO A 125 7.58 5.60 -3.78
C PRO A 125 6.13 5.99 -4.10
N SER A 126 5.67 5.71 -5.31
CA SER A 126 4.32 6.04 -5.76
C SER A 126 3.26 5.21 -5.03
N ARG A 127 3.56 3.93 -4.72
CA ARG A 127 2.68 3.04 -3.96
C ARG A 127 2.53 3.50 -2.51
N VAL A 128 3.62 3.93 -1.85
CA VAL A 128 3.56 4.44 -0.47
C VAL A 128 2.70 5.70 -0.38
N ILE A 129 2.85 6.64 -1.32
CA ILE A 129 2.02 7.86 -1.37
C ILE A 129 0.55 7.48 -1.56
N LEU A 130 0.24 6.58 -2.50
CA LEU A 130 -1.12 6.15 -2.78
C LEU A 130 -1.75 5.45 -1.56
N LEU A 131 -1.05 4.48 -0.98
CA LEU A 131 -1.50 3.77 0.21
C LEU A 131 -1.74 4.74 1.38
N THR A 132 -0.88 5.74 1.55
CA THR A 132 -1.07 6.78 2.57
C THR A 132 -2.38 7.54 2.35
N GLN A 133 -2.69 7.95 1.11
CA GLN A 133 -3.94 8.63 0.78
C GLN A 133 -5.17 7.73 1.01
N ILE A 134 -5.10 6.45 0.64
CA ILE A 134 -6.21 5.49 0.82
C ILE A 134 -6.49 5.28 2.32
N VAL A 135 -5.43 5.13 3.13
CA VAL A 135 -5.52 5.01 4.58
C VAL A 135 -6.06 6.30 5.20
N GLU A 136 -5.63 7.47 4.74
CA GLU A 136 -6.16 8.76 5.19
C GLU A 136 -7.66 8.93 4.88
N LEU A 137 -8.13 8.37 3.76
CA LEU A 137 -9.54 8.34 3.38
C LEU A 137 -10.36 7.28 4.16
N GLY A 138 -9.72 6.51 5.04
CA GLY A 138 -10.38 5.56 5.94
C GLY A 138 -10.73 4.21 5.32
N TYR A 139 -10.03 3.79 4.26
CA TYR A 139 -10.23 2.47 3.64
C TYR A 139 -9.18 1.48 4.11
N HIS A 140 -9.59 0.21 4.27
CA HIS A 140 -8.69 -0.91 4.54
C HIS A 140 -8.17 -1.45 3.21
N VAL A 141 -6.92 -1.90 3.16
CA VAL A 141 -6.29 -2.30 1.89
C VAL A 141 -5.90 -3.77 1.94
N ALA A 142 -6.41 -4.56 1.01
CA ALA A 142 -5.87 -5.87 0.66
C ALA A 142 -5.04 -5.72 -0.62
N PHE A 143 -3.75 -5.42 -0.48
CA PHE A 143 -2.86 -5.23 -1.61
C PHE A 143 -2.38 -6.57 -2.14
N THR A 144 -2.36 -6.71 -3.47
CA THR A 144 -1.75 -7.86 -4.16
C THR A 144 -0.97 -7.39 -5.39
N ASN A 145 0.24 -7.92 -5.58
CA ASN A 145 0.89 -7.80 -6.88
C ASN A 145 0.08 -8.57 -7.93
N ALA A 146 0.15 -8.15 -9.19
CA ALA A 146 -0.58 -8.79 -10.28
C ALA A 146 0.01 -10.16 -10.69
N ASP A 147 1.22 -10.51 -10.24
CA ASP A 147 1.81 -11.84 -10.42
C ASP A 147 1.40 -12.85 -9.32
N VAL A 148 0.54 -12.45 -8.38
CA VAL A 148 -0.02 -13.31 -7.34
C VAL A 148 -1.41 -13.79 -7.74
N MET A 149 -1.58 -15.09 -7.93
CA MET A 149 -2.84 -15.71 -8.38
C MET A 149 -3.77 -16.03 -7.21
N TRP A 150 -5.05 -15.65 -7.33
CA TRP A 150 -6.06 -15.84 -6.27
C TRP A 150 -6.95 -17.04 -6.54
N LEU A 151 -6.43 -18.23 -6.24
CA LEU A 151 -7.15 -19.50 -6.41
C LEU A 151 -8.10 -19.85 -5.26
N ARG A 152 -7.99 -19.16 -4.13
CA ARG A 152 -8.88 -19.21 -2.97
C ARG A 152 -9.00 -17.83 -2.35
N ASN A 153 -10.04 -17.58 -1.56
CA ASN A 153 -10.23 -16.29 -0.89
C ASN A 153 -9.28 -16.10 0.32
N PRO A 154 -8.21 -15.28 0.23
CA PRO A 154 -7.27 -15.07 1.33
C PRO A 154 -7.86 -14.21 2.46
N LEU A 155 -8.90 -13.41 2.17
CA LEU A 155 -9.53 -12.56 3.18
C LEU A 155 -10.24 -13.39 4.26
N SER A 156 -10.63 -14.62 3.94
CA SER A 156 -11.19 -15.57 4.91
C SER A 156 -10.18 -16.05 5.96
N LYS A 157 -8.88 -15.80 5.74
CA LYS A 157 -7.78 -16.17 6.63
C LYS A 157 -7.26 -15.00 7.46
N LEU A 158 -7.88 -13.82 7.34
CA LEU A 158 -7.50 -12.68 8.15
C LEU A 158 -7.83 -12.93 9.62
N VAL A 159 -6.86 -12.65 10.47
CA VAL A 159 -7.03 -12.73 11.91
C VAL A 159 -7.70 -11.44 12.39
N PRO A 160 -8.79 -11.52 13.17
CA PRO A 160 -9.40 -10.34 13.78
C PRO A 160 -8.39 -9.55 14.61
N ASP A 161 -8.56 -8.23 14.67
CA ASP A 161 -7.73 -7.32 15.47
C ASP A 161 -6.22 -7.32 15.19
N ILE A 162 -5.82 -7.72 13.98
CA ILE A 162 -4.48 -7.50 13.43
C ILE A 162 -4.51 -6.29 12.48
N GLU A 163 -3.59 -5.36 12.69
CA GLU A 163 -3.45 -4.18 11.84
C GLU A 163 -2.76 -4.48 10.50
N LEU A 164 -1.73 -5.31 10.50
CA LEU A 164 -0.99 -5.69 9.29
C LEU A 164 -0.86 -7.21 9.21
N SER A 165 -1.45 -7.82 8.19
CA SER A 165 -1.20 -9.21 7.83
C SER A 165 -0.38 -9.26 6.55
N ILE A 166 0.77 -9.93 6.52
CA ILE A 166 1.68 -9.89 5.37
C ILE A 166 2.20 -11.26 4.97
N ALA A 167 2.28 -11.50 3.66
CA ALA A 167 2.98 -12.64 3.10
C ALA A 167 4.43 -12.23 2.85
N CYS A 168 5.38 -13.03 3.33
CA CYS A 168 6.81 -12.76 3.21
C CYS A 168 7.51 -13.89 2.48
N GLU A 169 8.53 -13.54 1.70
CA GLU A 169 9.44 -14.54 1.16
C GLU A 169 10.45 -14.91 2.23
N LEU A 170 10.45 -16.19 2.59
CA LEU A 170 11.37 -16.75 3.55
C LEU A 170 12.48 -17.53 2.84
N TYR A 171 13.69 -17.50 3.41
CA TYR A 171 14.81 -18.36 3.02
C TYR A 171 15.30 -19.13 4.25
N LEU A 172 15.76 -20.37 4.06
CA LEU A 172 16.37 -21.15 5.14
C LEU A 172 17.67 -20.46 5.57
N MET A 173 17.80 -20.14 6.86
CA MET A 173 19.07 -19.71 7.46
C MET A 173 19.82 -20.90 8.03
N ASP A 174 19.12 -21.80 8.73
CA ASP A 174 19.60 -23.10 9.19
C ASP A 174 18.42 -24.10 9.24
N ALA A 175 18.63 -25.29 9.83
CA ALA A 175 17.65 -26.38 9.83
C ALA A 175 16.31 -26.03 10.49
N GLU A 176 16.25 -24.98 11.32
CA GLU A 176 15.06 -24.63 12.11
C GLU A 176 14.66 -23.15 11.97
N THR A 177 15.53 -22.29 11.43
CA THR A 177 15.29 -20.85 11.34
C THR A 177 15.23 -20.36 9.89
N TYR A 178 14.34 -19.38 9.69
CA TYR A 178 14.11 -18.75 8.41
C TYR A 178 14.40 -17.25 8.49
N GLY A 179 15.09 -16.72 7.48
CA GLY A 179 15.25 -15.28 7.27
C GLY A 179 14.24 -14.75 6.26
N ILE A 180 14.05 -13.43 6.23
CA ILE A 180 13.16 -12.74 5.28
C ILE A 180 13.98 -12.21 4.10
N SER A 181 13.74 -12.76 2.89
CA SER A 181 14.40 -12.31 1.65
C SER A 181 13.66 -11.16 0.97
N GLY A 182 12.34 -11.07 1.16
CA GLY A 182 11.50 -10.11 0.46
C GLY A 182 10.02 -10.16 0.85
N ASP A 183 9.21 -9.44 0.07
CA ASP A 183 7.76 -9.42 0.19
C ASP A 183 7.14 -10.53 -0.66
N GLY A 184 6.17 -11.25 -0.11
CA GLY A 184 5.44 -12.32 -0.81
C GLY A 184 4.30 -11.82 -1.70
N GLY A 185 4.27 -10.53 -2.03
CA GLY A 185 3.33 -9.95 -2.99
C GLY A 185 1.89 -9.77 -2.50
N PHE A 186 1.56 -10.09 -1.23
CA PHE A 186 0.25 -9.86 -0.64
C PHE A 186 0.35 -9.30 0.80
N PHE A 187 -0.46 -8.28 1.11
CA PHE A 187 -0.70 -7.84 2.49
C PHE A 187 -2.12 -7.32 2.67
N HIS A 188 -2.61 -7.39 3.89
CA HIS A 188 -3.81 -6.70 4.36
C HIS A 188 -3.42 -5.67 5.43
N LEU A 189 -3.84 -4.42 5.24
CA LEU A 189 -3.63 -3.31 6.16
C LEU A 189 -4.99 -2.77 6.62
N LYS A 190 -5.31 -2.99 7.90
CA LYS A 190 -6.47 -2.40 8.57
C LYS A 190 -6.15 -0.97 8.97
N THR A 191 -7.05 -0.06 8.65
CA THR A 191 -6.87 1.39 8.85
C THR A 191 -7.35 1.82 10.23
N ASN A 192 -6.43 2.44 10.97
CA ASN A 192 -6.68 3.16 12.20
C ASN A 192 -5.60 4.25 12.38
N GLU A 193 -5.63 4.97 13.51
CA GLU A 193 -4.65 6.04 13.78
C GLU A 193 -3.21 5.53 13.75
N ARG A 194 -2.93 4.34 14.28
CA ARG A 194 -1.58 3.76 14.32
C ARG A 194 -1.07 3.45 12.92
N THR A 195 -1.88 2.79 12.09
CA THR A 195 -1.49 2.47 10.71
C THR A 195 -1.36 3.73 9.85
N TYR A 196 -2.13 4.77 10.13
CA TYR A 196 -1.94 6.07 9.48
C TYR A 196 -0.57 6.69 9.84
N GLN A 197 -0.18 6.67 11.12
CA GLN A 197 1.17 7.11 11.52
C GLN A 197 2.27 6.23 10.92
N PHE A 198 2.04 4.93 10.80
CA PHE A 198 2.94 4.01 10.09
C PHE A 198 3.15 4.40 8.64
N MET A 199 2.08 4.62 7.87
CA MET A 199 2.17 5.06 6.48
C MET A 199 2.86 6.41 6.34
N LYS A 200 2.58 7.36 7.24
CA LYS A 200 3.29 8.65 7.28
C LYS A 200 4.77 8.49 7.56
N ASN A 201 5.16 7.60 8.47
CA ASN A 201 6.56 7.32 8.77
C ASN A 201 7.28 6.70 7.57
N LEU A 202 6.65 5.75 6.88
CA LEU A 202 7.18 5.19 5.63
C LEU A 202 7.38 6.28 4.56
N ASN A 203 6.39 7.15 4.37
CA ASN A 203 6.50 8.24 3.41
C ASN A 203 7.57 9.28 3.80
N LEU A 204 7.78 9.53 5.10
CA LEU A 204 8.85 10.39 5.59
C LEU A 204 10.23 9.76 5.35
N LYS A 205 10.40 8.48 5.71
CA LYS A 205 11.65 7.73 5.50
C LYS A 205 12.05 7.69 4.03
N ARG A 206 11.08 7.55 3.13
CA ARG A 206 11.27 7.68 1.67
C ARG A 206 11.97 8.97 1.27
N VAL A 207 11.65 10.09 1.91
CA VAL A 207 12.22 11.40 1.60
C VAL A 207 13.59 11.58 2.26
N LEU A 208 13.77 11.06 3.47
CA LEU A 208 14.98 11.25 4.28
C LEU A 208 16.12 10.28 3.91
N TYR A 209 15.80 9.08 3.43
CA TYR A 209 16.77 8.02 3.19
C TYR A 209 16.64 7.50 1.76
N LEU A 210 17.64 7.76 0.94
CA LEU A 210 17.68 7.37 -0.48
C LEU A 210 17.58 5.84 -0.68
N ASP A 211 18.06 5.04 0.27
CA ASP A 211 18.05 3.57 0.19
C ASP A 211 16.74 2.93 0.67
N SER A 212 15.80 3.73 1.19
CA SER A 212 14.52 3.21 1.69
C SER A 212 13.58 2.73 0.57
N GLU A 213 13.85 3.10 -0.68
CA GLU A 213 13.11 2.64 -1.86
C GLU A 213 13.24 1.12 -2.10
N HIS A 214 14.22 0.48 -1.45
CA HIS A 214 14.52 -0.95 -1.59
C HIS A 214 14.02 -1.79 -0.41
N GLN A 215 13.33 -1.19 0.56
CA GLN A 215 12.91 -1.89 1.77
C GLN A 215 11.62 -2.66 1.54
N SER A 216 11.70 -3.98 1.73
CA SER A 216 10.54 -4.87 1.79
C SER A 216 9.69 -4.53 3.02
N LEU A 217 8.37 -4.53 2.86
CA LEU A 217 7.44 -4.35 3.98
C LEU A 217 7.65 -5.40 5.06
N CYS A 218 8.01 -6.64 4.69
CA CYS A 218 8.39 -7.69 5.64
C CYS A 218 9.62 -7.32 6.48
N LYS A 219 10.65 -6.72 5.88
CA LYS A 219 11.86 -6.28 6.60
C LYS A 219 11.60 -5.07 7.49
N VAL A 220 10.80 -4.11 7.03
CA VAL A 220 10.39 -2.98 7.87
C VAL A 220 9.53 -3.47 9.03
N SER A 221 8.68 -4.47 8.79
CA SER A 221 7.81 -5.06 9.81
C SER A 221 8.58 -5.81 10.90
N GLY A 222 9.70 -6.44 10.54
CA GLY A 222 10.59 -7.12 11.48
C GLY A 222 11.66 -6.23 12.14
N ASN A 223 11.77 -4.95 11.77
CA ASN A 223 12.72 -4.01 12.39
C ASN A 223 11.99 -3.13 13.42
N ASN A 224 12.05 -3.60 14.66
CA ASN A 224 11.09 -3.38 15.73
C ASN A 224 10.89 -1.92 16.22
N GLY A 225 11.86 -1.01 16.03
CA GLY A 225 11.89 0.26 16.77
C GLY A 225 10.65 1.17 16.60
N PHE A 226 10.12 1.33 15.38
CA PHE A 226 8.96 2.21 15.17
C PHE A 226 7.62 1.48 15.32
N ILE A 227 7.53 0.22 14.91
CA ILE A 227 6.31 -0.58 15.00
C ILE A 227 5.95 -0.88 16.45
N ASP A 228 6.95 -1.20 17.28
CA ASP A 228 6.76 -1.41 18.72
C ASP A 228 6.33 -0.12 19.41
N LEU A 229 6.90 1.02 19.01
CA LEU A 229 6.57 2.33 19.56
C LEU A 229 5.08 2.67 19.35
N ILE A 230 4.56 2.41 18.16
CA ILE A 230 3.15 2.68 17.82
C ILE A 230 2.22 1.50 18.10
N ARG A 231 2.78 0.34 18.51
CA ARG A 231 2.06 -0.89 18.88
C ARG A 231 1.13 -1.39 17.78
N ILE A 232 1.62 -1.47 16.54
CA ILE A 232 0.94 -2.17 15.44
C ILE A 232 1.12 -3.68 15.63
N LYS A 233 0.03 -4.45 15.57
CA LYS A 233 0.11 -5.91 15.56
C LYS A 233 0.31 -6.38 14.13
N VAL A 234 1.35 -7.18 13.95
CA VAL A 234 1.69 -7.80 12.67
C VAL A 234 1.43 -9.29 12.75
N SER A 235 0.82 -9.85 11.71
CA SER A 235 0.68 -11.29 11.49
C SER A 235 1.31 -11.67 10.17
N TYR A 236 1.94 -12.85 10.13
CA TYR A 236 2.56 -13.39 8.92
C TYR A 236 1.70 -14.52 8.38
N PHE A 237 1.40 -14.50 7.09
CA PHE A 237 0.68 -15.60 6.46
C PHE A 237 1.54 -16.86 6.41
N SER A 238 0.97 -17.98 6.85
CA SER A 238 1.62 -19.29 6.75
C SER A 238 1.68 -19.77 5.30
N GLU A 239 2.83 -20.33 4.90
CA GLU A 239 3.05 -20.95 3.58
C GLU A 239 2.05 -22.09 3.28
N VAL A 240 1.48 -22.73 4.30
CA VAL A 240 0.47 -23.79 4.14
C VAL A 240 -0.83 -23.26 3.52
N ASN A 241 -1.17 -22.00 3.79
CA ASN A 241 -2.40 -21.37 3.27
C ASN A 241 -2.17 -20.57 1.98
N PHE A 242 -0.92 -20.16 1.72
CA PHE A 242 -0.50 -19.34 0.59
C PHE A 242 0.65 -20.06 -0.10
N GLY A 243 0.31 -21.05 -0.94
CA GLY A 243 1.28 -21.89 -1.62
C GLY A 243 2.26 -21.08 -2.46
N ARG A 244 3.56 -21.41 -2.36
CA ARG A 244 4.60 -20.82 -3.20
C ARG A 244 4.65 -21.55 -4.55
N LEU A 245 4.66 -20.80 -5.63
CA LEU A 245 5.38 -21.21 -6.85
C LEU A 245 6.78 -20.64 -6.70
N SER A 246 7.67 -21.36 -6.03
CA SER A 246 9.09 -21.02 -6.05
C SER A 246 9.56 -21.12 -7.50
N ALA A 247 9.98 -20.02 -8.11
CA ALA A 247 10.79 -20.09 -9.32
C ALA A 247 12.07 -20.84 -8.95
N MET A 248 12.24 -22.03 -9.54
CA MET A 248 13.53 -22.72 -9.55
C MET A 248 14.54 -21.93 -10.37
#